data_AF-A0A2M7QVJ7-F1
#
_entry.id   AF-A0A2M7QVJ7-F1
#
_cell.length_a   1.000
_cell.length_b   1.000
_cell.length_c   1.000
_cell.angle_alpha   90.00
_cell.angle_beta   90.00
_cell.angle_gamma   90.00
#
_symmetry.space_group_name_H-M   'P 1'
#
loop_
_entity.id
_entity.type
_entity.pdbx_description
1 polymer ?
#
loop_
_entity_poly.entity_id
_entity_poly.type
_entity_poly.pdbx_seq_one_letter_code
_entity_poly.pdbx_strand_id
1 'polypeptide(L)'
;MMLFQTVLATSAQDFVSFSQDGLLSLVFKVLFLLSVLFYCIFAVIVIRQVQIMKNTLITPISPLILLFSILHLVLAVGVFLLFLIIL
;
A
#
# COMPACT_ATOMS: atom_id res chain seq x y z
N MET A 1 44.08 -26.10 -5.00
CA MET A 1 43.77 -24.85 -5.71
C MET A 1 42.31 -24.79 -6.18
N MET A 2 41.76 -25.83 -6.83
CA MET A 2 40.34 -25.90 -7.22
C MET A 2 39.34 -25.67 -6.06
N LEU A 3 39.60 -26.28 -4.90
CA LEU A 3 38.69 -26.21 -3.74
C LEU A 3 38.57 -24.80 -3.13
N PHE A 4 39.64 -23.99 -3.23
CA PHE A 4 39.62 -22.59 -2.78
C PHE A 4 38.83 -21.70 -3.74
N GLN A 5 38.94 -21.96 -5.05
CA GLN A 5 38.21 -21.24 -6.08
C GLN A 5 36.70 -21.54 -6.04
N THR A 6 36.31 -22.79 -5.75
CA THR A 6 34.90 -23.16 -5.58
C THR A 6 34.28 -22.47 -4.37
N VAL A 7 34.98 -22.41 -3.22
CA VAL A 7 34.48 -21.72 -2.02
C VAL A 7 34.29 -20.22 -2.26
N LEU A 8 35.25 -19.57 -2.95
CA LEU A 8 35.13 -18.17 -3.34
C LEU A 8 33.94 -17.92 -4.27
N ALA A 9 33.75 -18.77 -5.28
CA ALA A 9 32.63 -18.65 -6.21
C ALA A 9 31.27 -18.81 -5.51
N THR A 10 31.12 -19.79 -4.62
CA THR A 10 29.88 -19.98 -3.86
C THR A 10 29.60 -18.79 -2.94
N SER A 11 30.59 -18.30 -2.20
CA SER A 11 30.42 -17.12 -1.33
C SER A 11 30.05 -15.83 -2.08
N ALA A 12 30.57 -15.65 -3.29
CA ALA A 12 30.23 -14.51 -4.14
C ALA A 12 28.79 -14.61 -4.66
N GLN A 13 28.35 -15.82 -5.00
CA GLN A 13 27.00 -16.07 -5.48
C GLN A 13 25.94 -15.93 -4.36
N ASP A 14 26.29 -16.32 -3.14
CA ASP A 14 25.47 -16.10 -1.94
C ASP A 14 25.35 -14.60 -1.59
N PHE A 15 26.42 -13.82 -1.78
CA PHE A 15 26.38 -12.36 -1.59
C PHE A 15 25.51 -11.64 -2.63
N VAL A 16 25.60 -12.05 -3.90
CA VAL A 16 24.81 -11.46 -5.00
C VAL A 16 23.32 -11.77 -4.83
N SER A 17 22.96 -13.01 -4.47
CA SER A 17 21.57 -13.38 -4.20
C SER A 17 20.97 -12.62 -3.01
N PHE A 18 21.70 -12.52 -1.90
CA PHE A 18 21.28 -11.75 -0.73
C PHE A 18 21.03 -10.26 -1.05
N SER A 19 21.90 -9.64 -1.86
CA SER A 19 21.76 -8.25 -2.31
C SER A 19 20.50 -8.05 -3.19
N GLN A 20 20.26 -8.99 -4.11
CA GLN A 20 19.11 -8.92 -5.02
C GLN A 20 17.77 -9.10 -4.28
N ASP A 21 17.71 -10.03 -3.33
CA ASP A 21 16.51 -10.28 -2.51
C ASP A 21 16.17 -9.08 -1.62
N GLY A 22 17.18 -8.45 -1.02
CA GLY A 22 17.02 -7.24 -0.21
C GLY A 22 16.48 -6.04 -1.01
N LEU A 23 17.04 -5.80 -2.20
CA LEU A 23 16.59 -4.71 -3.08
C LEU A 23 15.17 -4.94 -3.59
N LEU A 24 14.85 -6.16 -4.03
CA LEU A 24 13.52 -6.50 -4.52
C LEU A 24 12.46 -6.35 -3.40
N SER A 25 12.77 -6.81 -2.19
CA SER A 25 11.90 -6.60 -1.02
C SER A 25 11.64 -5.11 -0.77
N LEU A 26 12.69 -4.28 -0.74
CA LEU A 26 12.56 -2.84 -0.52
C LEU A 26 11.64 -2.17 -1.56
N VAL A 27 11.82 -2.50 -2.83
CA VAL A 27 10.98 -1.95 -3.92
C VAL A 27 9.51 -2.31 -3.73
N PHE A 28 9.21 -3.56 -3.38
CA PHE A 28 7.83 -3.97 -3.11
C PHE A 28 7.25 -3.23 -1.90
N LYS A 29 8.00 -3.08 -0.82
CA LYS A 29 7.55 -2.35 0.38
C LYS A 29 7.12 -0.92 0.04
N VAL A 30 7.97 -0.21 -0.71
CA VAL A 30 7.69 1.17 -1.14
C VAL A 30 6.48 1.23 -2.08
N LEU A 31 6.38 0.32 -3.05
CA LEU A 31 5.23 0.28 -3.98
C LEU A 31 3.90 0.03 -3.26
N PHE A 32 3.86 -0.91 -2.33
CA PHE A 32 2.66 -1.19 -1.54
C PHE A 32 2.27 0.01 -0.68
N LEU A 33 3.23 0.62 0.03
CA LEU A 33 2.96 1.78 0.87
C LEU A 33 2.42 2.97 0.05
N LEU A 34 3.02 3.22 -1.12
CA LEU A 34 2.57 4.26 -2.04
C LEU A 34 1.18 3.97 -2.61
N SER A 35 0.88 2.71 -2.93
CA SER A 35 -0.43 2.31 -3.43
C SER A 35 -1.54 2.55 -2.41
N VAL A 36 -1.30 2.20 -1.14
CA VAL A 36 -2.26 2.43 -0.04
C VAL A 36 -2.40 3.93 0.27
N LEU A 37 -1.32 4.71 0.16
CA LEU A 37 -1.40 6.18 0.26
C LEU A 37 -2.33 6.77 -0.80
N PHE A 38 -2.17 6.37 -2.07
CA PHE A 38 -3.07 6.81 -3.13
C PHE A 38 -4.50 6.33 -2.92
N TYR A 39 -4.71 5.15 -2.33
CA TYR A 39 -6.02 4.67 -1.96
C TYR A 39 -6.69 5.55 -0.89
N CYS A 40 -5.92 6.06 0.09
CA CYS A 40 -6.45 7.02 1.07
C CYS A 40 -6.90 8.32 0.41
N ILE A 41 -6.10 8.84 -0.55
CA ILE A 41 -6.47 10.04 -1.33
C ILE A 41 -7.77 9.78 -2.11
N PHE A 42 -7.88 8.60 -2.75
CA PHE A 42 -9.09 8.17 -3.43
C PHE A 42 -10.32 8.15 -2.50
N ALA A 43 -10.19 7.62 -1.28
CA ALA A 43 -11.28 7.61 -0.31
C ALA A 43 -11.76 9.02 0.07
N VAL A 44 -10.85 9.99 0.19
CA VAL A 44 -11.22 11.41 0.39
C VAL A 44 -11.98 11.97 -0.80
N ILE A 45 -11.56 11.64 -2.03
CA ILE A 45 -12.25 12.05 -3.26
C ILE A 45 -13.68 11.48 -3.28
N VAL A 46 -13.88 10.22 -2.88
CA VAL A 46 -15.21 9.59 -2.80
C VAL A 46 -16.14 10.38 -1.89
N ILE A 47 -15.70 10.79 -0.70
CA ILE A 47 -16.52 11.61 0.22
C ILE A 47 -16.96 12.91 -0.45
N ARG A 48 -16.06 13.59 -1.16
CA ARG A 48 -16.41 14.80 -1.91
C ARG A 48 -17.46 14.53 -2.98
N GLN A 49 -17.36 13.42 -3.70
CA GLN A 49 -18.36 13.05 -4.69
C GLN A 49 -19.73 12.79 -4.05
N VAL A 50 -19.78 12.09 -2.92
CA VAL A 50 -21.03 11.86 -2.19
C VAL A 50 -21.64 13.17 -1.70
N GLN A 51 -20.83 14.11 -1.21
CA GLN A 51 -21.30 15.42 -0.77
C GLN A 51 -21.88 16.26 -1.91
N ILE A 52 -21.26 16.24 -3.09
CA ILE A 52 -21.78 16.92 -4.28
C ILE A 52 -23.09 16.27 -4.74
N MET A 53 -23.13 14.94 -4.84
CA MET A 53 -24.31 14.18 -5.27
C MET A 53 -25.52 14.40 -4.35
N LYS A 54 -25.30 14.54 -3.04
CA LYS A 54 -26.37 14.83 -2.07
C LYS A 54 -27.16 16.10 -2.41
N ASN A 55 -26.53 17.09 -3.03
CA ASN A 55 -27.19 18.36 -3.37
C ASN A 55 -27.96 18.30 -4.71
N THR A 56 -27.68 17.29 -5.54
CA THR A 56 -28.32 17.14 -6.86
C THR A 56 -29.49 16.16 -6.83
N LEU A 57 -29.36 15.07 -6.06
CA LEU A 57 -30.37 14.02 -5.95
C LEU A 57 -30.83 13.90 -4.50
N ILE A 58 -31.95 14.56 -4.20
CA ILE A 58 -32.58 14.47 -2.87
C ILE A 58 -33.22 13.09 -2.75
N THR A 59 -32.48 12.18 -2.11
CA THR A 59 -32.94 10.82 -1.81
C THR A 59 -32.81 10.54 -0.32
N PRO A 60 -33.72 9.75 0.27
CA PRO A 60 -33.64 9.41 1.69
C PRO A 60 -32.39 8.59 2.05
N ILE A 61 -31.73 8.00 1.05
CA ILE A 61 -30.53 7.15 1.21
C ILE A 61 -29.24 8.00 1.27
N SER A 62 -29.28 9.26 0.83
CA SER A 62 -28.11 10.15 0.78
C SER A 62 -27.32 10.28 2.11
N PRO A 63 -27.93 10.46 3.29
CA PRO A 63 -27.19 10.50 4.57
C PRO A 63 -26.54 9.15 4.92
N LEU A 64 -27.14 8.02 4.51
CA LEU A 64 -26.59 6.69 4.73
C LEU A 64 -25.30 6.49 3.90
N ILE A 65 -25.32 6.90 2.62
CA ILE A 65 -24.15 6.80 1.74
C ILE A 65 -23.00 7.67 2.28
N LEU A 66 -23.31 8.85 2.82
CA LEU A 66 -22.31 9.70 3.45
C LEU A 66 -21.66 9.01 4.66
N LEU A 67 -22.45 8.36 5.53
CA LEU A 67 -21.91 7.61 6.66
C LEU A 67 -20.98 6.48 6.20
N PHE A 68 -21.39 5.69 5.19
CA PHE A 68 -20.56 4.63 4.62
C PHE A 68 -19.26 5.17 4.01
N SER A 69 -19.30 6.31 3.34
CA SER A 69 -18.09 6.94 2.77
C SER A 69 -17.09 7.39 3.84
N ILE A 70 -17.58 7.88 4.99
CA ILE A 70 -16.73 8.25 6.12
C ILE A 70 -16.12 6.99 6.77
N LEU A 71 -16.92 5.95 7.00
CA LEU A 71 -16.43 4.67 7.52
C LEU A 71 -15.39 4.05 6.60
N HIS A 72 -15.60 4.12 5.28
CA HIS A 72 -14.65 3.68 4.26
C HIS A 72 -13.31 4.43 4.36
N LEU A 73 -13.33 5.75 4.54
CA LEU A 73 -12.11 6.53 4.76
C LEU A 73 -11.39 6.13 6.05
N VAL A 74 -12.12 5.94 7.15
CA VAL A 74 -11.52 5.49 8.43
C VAL A 74 -10.83 4.14 8.26
N LEU A 75 -11.45 3.20 7.57
CA LEU A 75 -10.86 1.89 7.26
C LEU A 75 -9.63 2.02 6.37
N ALA A 76 -9.67 2.86 5.32
CA ALA A 76 -8.54 3.09 4.43
C ALA A 76 -7.32 3.64 5.19
N VAL A 77 -7.53 4.63 6.06
CA VAL A 77 -6.48 5.19 6.92
C VAL A 77 -5.97 4.15 7.92
N GLY A 78 -6.86 3.34 8.50
CA GLY A 78 -6.48 2.25 9.39
C GLY A 78 -5.57 1.22 8.72
N VAL A 79 -5.89 0.82 7.48
CA VAL A 79 -5.06 -0.10 6.69
C VAL A 79 -3.71 0.54 6.36
N PHE A 80 -3.68 1.83 6.02
CA PHE A 80 -2.42 2.55 5.78
C PHE A 80 -1.50 2.54 7.01
N LEU A 81 -2.05 2.84 8.19
CA LEU A 81 -1.29 2.79 9.45
C LEU A 81 -0.79 1.38 9.76
N LEU A 82 -1.61 0.35 9.51
CA LEU A 82 -1.20 -1.05 9.68
C LEU A 82 -0.03 -1.40 8.76
N PHE A 83 -0.08 -0.99 7.49
CA PHE A 83 1.01 -1.21 6.54
C PHE A 83 2.29 -0.49 6.98
N LEU A 84 2.18 0.72 7.51
CA LEU A 84 3.33 1.49 8.01
C LEU A 84 4.04 0.79 9.19
N ILE A 85 3.30 0.06 10.02
CA ILE A 85 3.84 -0.66 11.19
C ILE A 85 4.43 -2.01 10.80
N ILE A 86 3.79 -2.74 9.87
CA ILE A 86 4.15 -4.13 9.56
C ILE A 86 5.22 -4.24 8.46
N LEU A 87 5.16 -3.38 7.45
CA LEU A 87 5.93 -3.51 6.21
C LEU A 87 7.29 -2.82 6.31
#